data_AF-A0A7V0M1N9-F1
#
_entry.id   AF-A0A7V0M1N9-F1
#
_cell.length_a   1.000
_cell.length_b   1.000
_cell.length_c   1.000
_cell.angle_alpha   90.00
_cell.angle_beta   90.00
_cell.angle_gamma   90.00
#
_symmetry.space_group_name_H-M   'P 1'
#
loop_
_entity.id
_entity.type
_entity.pdbx_description
1 polymer ?
#
loop_
_entity_poly.entity_id
_entity_poly.type
_entity_poly.pdbx_seq_one_letter_code
_entity_poly.pdbx_strand_id
1 'polypeptide(L)'
;MKKIALLVLALTVMASLLIVSCGKKQATFPDQDLKGNALHPGTIETVTIQSQYVGEAKKVNVYLPYGYDPNGTKEYPVIYFLHGFGGNENSWFEGYSLNKIADLLIENGIIQPMILVCPNANNALGGSFYTNSIDTNPKRNPTLNPKMGFGFYEYYFIKEVIPTI
;
A
#
# COMPACT_ATOMS: atom_id res chain seq x y z
N MET A 1 54.61 -31.14 13.46
CA MET A 1 54.20 -29.81 13.98
C MET A 1 53.39 -28.99 12.99
N LYS A 2 53.84 -28.76 11.74
CA LYS A 2 53.11 -27.95 10.73
C LYS A 2 51.69 -28.46 10.38
N LYS A 3 51.48 -29.79 10.34
CA LYS A 3 50.15 -30.38 10.05
C LYS A 3 49.13 -30.19 11.17
N ILE A 4 49.59 -30.13 12.42
CA ILE A 4 48.73 -29.90 13.61
C ILE A 4 48.32 -28.42 13.66
N ALA A 5 49.25 -27.50 13.38
CA ALA A 5 48.95 -26.07 13.30
C ALA A 5 47.93 -25.73 12.21
N LEU A 6 48.00 -26.40 11.05
CA LEU A 6 47.05 -26.20 9.96
C LEU A 6 45.64 -26.71 10.31
N LEU A 7 45.55 -27.83 11.04
CA LEU A 7 44.28 -28.38 11.51
C LEU A 7 43.64 -27.47 12.57
N VAL A 8 44.43 -26.96 13.52
CA VAL A 8 43.94 -26.03 14.55
C VAL A 8 43.45 -24.73 13.92
N LEU A 9 44.18 -24.17 12.96
CA LEU A 9 43.78 -22.96 12.24
C LEU A 9 42.49 -23.18 11.42
N ALA A 10 42.36 -24.33 10.75
CA ALA A 10 41.16 -24.68 9.99
C ALA A 10 39.93 -24.85 10.91
N LEU A 11 40.09 -25.46 12.08
CA LEU A 11 39.02 -25.58 13.08
C LEU A 11 38.61 -24.23 13.66
N THR A 12 39.55 -23.30 13.89
CA THR A 12 39.22 -21.96 14.40
C THR A 12 38.50 -21.09 13.36
N VAL A 13 38.84 -21.22 12.06
CA VAL A 13 38.15 -20.49 10.98
C VAL A 13 36.75 -21.08 10.74
N MET A 14 36.59 -22.39 10.81
CA MET A 14 35.29 -23.04 10.66
C MET A 14 34.35 -22.74 11.84
N ALA A 15 34.89 -22.58 13.05
CA ALA A 15 34.13 -22.16 14.22
C ALA A 15 33.66 -20.70 14.17
N SER A 16 34.43 -19.80 13.55
CA SER A 16 34.04 -18.38 13.40
C SER A 16 33.02 -18.13 12.28
N LEU A 17 32.98 -18.99 11.26
CA LEU A 17 31.97 -18.94 10.18
C LEU A 17 30.56 -19.37 10.62
N LEU A 18 30.43 -20.09 11.74
CA LEU A 18 29.13 -20.53 12.28
C LEU A 18 28.41 -19.48 13.13
N ILE A 19 29.07 -18.36 13.47
CA ILE A 19 28.49 -17.31 14.33
C ILE A 19 27.86 -16.18 13.50
N VAL A 20 27.96 -16.22 12.17
CA VAL A 20 27.09 -15.41 11.30
C VAL A 20 25.74 -16.11 11.21
N SER A 21 25.09 -16.27 12.36
CA SER A 21 23.65 -16.43 12.41
C SER A 21 23.09 -15.15 11.80
N CYS A 22 22.61 -15.27 10.57
CA CYS A 22 21.73 -14.29 9.97
C CYS A 22 20.49 -14.23 10.86
N GLY A 23 20.57 -13.44 11.92
CA GLY A 23 19.46 -13.12 12.78
C GLY A 23 18.42 -12.48 11.89
N LYS A 24 17.44 -13.27 11.44
CA LYS A 24 16.20 -12.72 10.95
C LYS A 24 15.71 -11.87 12.12
N LYS A 25 15.84 -10.55 12.01
CA LYS A 25 15.08 -9.63 12.86
C LYS A 25 13.63 -9.91 12.51
N GLN A 26 13.04 -10.86 13.21
CA GLN A 26 11.60 -10.99 13.27
C GLN A 26 11.13 -9.61 13.73
N ALA A 27 10.28 -8.95 12.96
CA ALA A 27 9.57 -7.79 13.46
C ALA A 27 8.75 -8.27 14.66
N THR A 28 9.28 -8.08 15.87
CA THR A 28 8.51 -8.19 17.09
C THR A 28 7.61 -6.99 17.08
N PHE A 29 6.35 -7.15 16.66
CA PHE A 29 5.35 -6.15 16.92
C PHE A 29 5.25 -6.06 18.44
N PRO A 30 5.65 -4.94 19.07
CA PRO A 30 5.37 -4.79 20.48
C PRO A 30 3.86 -4.92 20.63
N ASP A 31 3.41 -5.74 21.57
CA ASP A 31 2.00 -5.87 21.99
C ASP A 31 1.53 -4.58 22.71
N GLN A 32 2.10 -3.44 22.32
CA GLN A 32 1.71 -2.12 22.79
C GLN A 32 0.41 -1.77 22.08
N ASP A 33 -0.66 -1.74 22.86
CA ASP A 33 -1.79 -0.85 22.58
C ASP A 33 -1.23 0.57 22.40
N LEU A 34 -0.97 0.98 21.15
CA LEU A 34 -0.63 2.37 20.84
C LEU A 34 -1.88 3.20 21.10
N LYS A 35 -1.95 3.84 22.28
CA LYS A 35 -3.07 4.68 22.70
C LYS A 35 -2.74 6.15 22.48
N GLY A 36 -3.73 6.92 22.04
CA GLY A 36 -3.63 8.36 21.83
C GLY A 36 -3.51 8.75 20.36
N ASN A 37 -3.13 10.01 20.12
CA ASN A 37 -2.82 10.54 18.79
C ASN A 37 -1.31 10.74 18.69
N ALA A 38 -0.73 10.54 17.50
CA ALA A 38 0.66 10.90 17.23
C ALA A 38 0.87 12.41 17.41
N LEU A 39 2.08 12.79 17.84
CA LEU A 39 2.47 14.19 17.96
C LEU A 39 2.69 14.84 16.59
N HIS A 40 3.11 14.03 15.60
CA HIS A 40 3.41 14.48 14.25
C HIS A 40 2.52 13.78 13.23
N PRO A 41 1.25 14.22 13.06
CA PRO A 41 0.35 13.59 12.11
C PRO A 41 0.75 13.89 10.67
N GLY A 42 0.55 12.91 9.79
CA GLY A 42 0.57 13.09 8.35
C GLY A 42 -0.66 13.86 7.85
N THR A 43 -0.73 14.04 6.53
CA THR A 43 -1.85 14.71 5.85
C THR A 43 -2.56 13.72 4.93
N ILE A 44 -3.84 13.99 4.65
CA ILE A 44 -4.59 13.27 3.61
C ILE A 44 -4.93 14.29 2.52
N GLU A 45 -4.56 13.97 1.29
CA GLU A 45 -4.92 14.72 0.09
C GLU A 45 -5.86 13.89 -0.78
N THR A 46 -6.78 14.55 -1.48
CA THR A 46 -7.70 13.88 -2.42
C THR A 46 -7.37 14.26 -3.85
N VAL A 47 -6.97 13.27 -4.64
CA VAL A 47 -6.79 13.41 -6.10
C VAL A 47 -8.08 13.01 -6.80
N THR A 48 -8.49 13.78 -7.81
CA THR A 48 -9.62 13.41 -8.69
C THR A 48 -9.09 13.06 -10.08
N ILE A 49 -9.32 11.82 -10.51
CA ILE A 49 -8.91 11.29 -11.82
C ILE A 49 -10.13 11.22 -12.72
N GLN A 50 -10.06 11.90 -13.87
CA GLN A 50 -11.06 11.74 -14.93
C GLN A 50 -10.72 10.48 -15.72
N SER A 51 -11.36 9.35 -15.39
CA SER A 51 -10.96 8.06 -15.94
C SER A 51 -11.64 7.76 -17.27
N GLN A 52 -10.83 7.48 -18.29
CA GLN A 52 -11.35 7.02 -19.58
C GLN A 52 -11.79 5.54 -19.55
N TYR A 53 -11.23 4.74 -18.63
CA TYR A 53 -11.49 3.31 -18.52
C TYR A 53 -12.80 2.99 -17.80
N VAL A 54 -13.22 3.84 -16.85
CA VAL A 54 -14.52 3.71 -16.18
C VAL A 54 -15.56 4.74 -16.64
N GLY A 55 -15.14 5.77 -17.38
CA GLY A 55 -16.04 6.76 -17.98
C GLY A 55 -16.61 7.78 -17.00
N GLU A 56 -16.00 7.95 -15.83
CA GLU A 56 -16.41 8.92 -14.81
C GLU A 56 -15.22 9.39 -13.95
N ALA A 57 -15.43 10.47 -13.21
CA ALA A 57 -14.46 10.98 -12.25
C ALA A 57 -14.37 10.05 -11.03
N LYS A 58 -13.15 9.64 -10.67
CA LYS A 58 -12.88 8.85 -9.47
C LYS A 58 -11.96 9.61 -8.52
N LYS A 59 -12.29 9.56 -7.23
CA LYS A 59 -11.47 10.12 -6.16
C LYS A 59 -10.46 9.09 -5.67
N VAL A 60 -9.30 9.56 -5.24
CA VAL A 60 -8.25 8.79 -4.61
C VAL A 60 -7.75 9.58 -3.42
N ASN A 61 -7.89 9.04 -2.21
CA ASN A 61 -7.30 9.66 -1.03
C ASN A 61 -5.87 9.15 -0.85
N VAL A 62 -4.95 10.05 -0.54
CA VAL A 62 -3.51 9.80 -0.41
C VAL A 62 -3.07 10.31 0.94
N TYR A 63 -2.63 9.41 1.81
CA TYR A 63 -1.95 9.78 3.05
C TYR A 63 -0.48 10.04 2.74
N LEU A 64 0.00 11.20 3.19
CA LEU A 64 1.40 11.61 3.13
C LEU A 64 1.94 11.64 4.57
N PRO A 65 3.04 10.93 4.85
CA PRO A 65 3.59 10.88 6.20
C PRO A 65 4.12 12.26 6.61
N TYR A 66 4.17 12.52 7.92
CA TYR A 66 4.73 13.77 8.42
C TYR A 66 6.14 14.05 7.85
N GLY A 67 6.36 15.30 7.44
CA GLY A 67 7.61 15.72 6.79
C GLY A 67 7.77 15.25 5.35
N TYR A 68 6.68 14.80 4.69
CA TYR A 68 6.66 14.64 3.25
C TYR A 68 6.95 15.98 2.55
N ASP A 69 7.88 15.96 1.59
CA ASP A 69 8.25 17.10 0.77
C ASP A 69 8.10 16.71 -0.71
N PRO A 70 7.13 17.30 -1.44
CA PRO A 70 6.92 17.00 -2.85
C PRO A 70 8.08 17.43 -3.75
N ASN A 71 8.99 18.30 -3.27
CA ASN A 71 10.19 18.72 -4.00
C ASN A 71 11.47 18.08 -3.44
N GLY A 72 11.34 17.17 -2.48
CA GLY A 72 12.45 16.48 -1.84
C GLY A 72 13.01 15.34 -2.68
N THR A 73 14.15 14.78 -2.25
CA THR A 73 14.79 13.62 -2.89
C THR A 73 14.49 12.30 -2.18
N LYS A 74 13.76 12.34 -1.06
CA LYS A 74 13.41 11.16 -0.27
C LYS A 74 12.29 10.40 -0.97
N GLU A 75 12.56 9.14 -1.29
CA GLU A 75 11.56 8.22 -1.82
C GLU A 75 10.79 7.56 -0.67
N TYR A 76 9.50 7.31 -0.90
CA TYR A 76 8.61 6.66 0.05
C TYR A 76 8.02 5.40 -0.59
N PRO A 77 7.99 4.25 0.11
CA PRO A 77 7.21 3.11 -0.35
C PRO A 77 5.72 3.47 -0.35
N VAL A 78 4.99 2.87 -1.28
CA VAL A 78 3.55 3.12 -1.48
C VAL A 78 2.76 1.84 -1.20
N ILE A 79 1.71 1.95 -0.39
CA ILE A 79 0.74 0.87 -0.18
C ILE A 79 -0.63 1.30 -0.68
N TYR A 80 -1.23 0.47 -1.54
CA TYR A 80 -2.57 0.68 -2.06
C TYR A 80 -3.60 -0.08 -1.23
N PHE A 81 -4.46 0.63 -0.51
CA PHE A 81 -5.51 0.08 0.34
C PHE A 81 -6.83 0.03 -0.43
N LEU A 82 -7.16 -1.17 -0.91
CA LEU A 82 -8.32 -1.40 -1.74
C LEU A 82 -9.54 -1.67 -0.86
N HIS A 83 -10.60 -0.87 -1.00
CA HIS A 83 -11.84 -1.09 -0.26
C HIS A 83 -12.62 -2.30 -0.80
N GLY A 84 -13.47 -2.88 0.05
CA GLY A 84 -14.40 -3.95 -0.33
C GLY A 84 -15.69 -3.44 -0.99
N PHE A 85 -16.63 -4.36 -1.21
CA PHE A 85 -17.96 -4.03 -1.71
C PHE A 85 -18.70 -3.04 -0.80
N GLY A 86 -19.34 -2.04 -1.39
CA GLY A 86 -20.02 -0.93 -0.71
C GLY A 86 -19.09 0.22 -0.30
N GLY A 87 -17.78 0.03 -0.38
CA GLY A 87 -16.78 1.02 0.02
C GLY A 87 -16.49 2.10 -1.03
N ASN A 88 -15.58 3.00 -0.67
CA ASN A 88 -15.05 4.10 -1.49
C ASN A 88 -13.66 4.54 -0.96
N GLU A 89 -13.13 5.67 -1.44
CA GLU A 89 -11.81 6.20 -1.05
C GLU A 89 -11.68 6.54 0.45
N ASN A 90 -12.80 6.72 1.17
CA ASN A 90 -12.80 7.11 2.58
C ASN A 90 -12.85 5.88 3.52
N SER A 91 -13.15 4.69 2.99
CA SER A 91 -13.44 3.51 3.81
C SER A 91 -12.32 3.15 4.81
N TRP A 92 -11.06 3.32 4.41
CA TRP A 92 -9.92 3.01 5.28
C TRP A 92 -9.60 4.13 6.28
N PHE A 93 -9.61 5.38 5.83
CA PHE A 93 -9.28 6.52 6.70
C PHE A 93 -10.40 6.82 7.71
N GLU A 94 -11.65 6.86 7.27
CA GLU A 94 -12.78 7.16 8.16
C GLU A 94 -13.25 5.90 8.89
N GLY A 95 -13.38 4.78 8.18
CA GLY A 95 -13.93 3.54 8.76
C GLY A 95 -12.98 2.82 9.71
N TYR A 96 -11.67 2.93 9.48
CA TYR A 96 -10.65 2.21 10.25
C TYR A 96 -9.57 3.11 10.85
N SER A 97 -9.68 4.44 10.72
CA SER A 97 -8.67 5.39 11.22
C SER A 97 -7.25 5.06 10.74
N LEU A 98 -7.12 4.59 9.49
CA LEU A 98 -5.85 4.09 8.95
C LEU A 98 -4.70 5.10 9.06
N ASN A 99 -4.98 6.40 8.88
CA ASN A 99 -4.00 7.46 9.02
C ASN A 99 -3.45 7.55 10.45
N LYS A 100 -4.30 7.43 11.48
CA LYS A 100 -3.86 7.47 12.88
C LYS A 100 -3.00 6.27 13.24
N ILE A 101 -3.38 5.09 12.72
CA ILE A 101 -2.59 3.87 12.88
C ILE A 101 -1.21 4.06 12.24
N ALA A 102 -1.16 4.57 11.01
CA ALA A 102 0.09 4.84 10.32
C ALA A 102 0.96 5.85 11.06
N ASP A 103 0.39 6.98 11.51
CA ASP A 103 1.10 8.00 12.27
C ASP A 103 1.74 7.41 13.54
N LEU A 104 0.98 6.64 14.32
CA LEU A 104 1.48 6.02 15.55
C LEU A 104 2.59 5.00 15.26
N LEU A 105 2.43 4.16 14.23
CA LEU A 105 3.44 3.16 13.86
C LEU A 105 4.73 3.83 13.34
N ILE A 106 4.62 4.93 12.60
CA ILE A 106 5.75 5.70 12.08
C ILE A 106 6.48 6.41 13.22
N GLU A 107 5.75 7.09 14.11
CA GLU A 107 6.34 7.85 15.23
C GLU A 107 7.06 6.94 16.23
N ASN A 108 6.55 5.72 16.44
CA ASN A 108 7.20 4.72 17.29
C ASN A 108 8.29 3.91 16.56
N GLY A 109 8.57 4.21 15.29
CA GLY A 109 9.62 3.54 14.51
C GLY A 109 9.33 2.07 14.20
N ILE A 110 8.07 1.63 14.30
CA ILE A 110 7.64 0.26 14.01
C ILE A 110 7.57 0.05 12.49
N ILE A 111 7.14 1.06 11.74
CA ILE A 111 7.20 1.10 10.27
C ILE A 111 7.94 2.34 9.80
N GLN A 112 8.53 2.28 8.61
CA GLN A 112 9.13 3.45 7.97
C GLN A 112 8.05 4.41 7.43
N PRO A 113 8.32 5.72 7.31
CA PRO A 113 7.43 6.65 6.63
C PRO A 113 7.04 6.14 5.23
N MET A 114 5.75 6.16 4.91
CA MET A 114 5.22 5.59 3.67
C MET A 114 3.95 6.31 3.21
N ILE A 115 3.65 6.22 1.92
CA ILE A 115 2.43 6.78 1.32
C ILE A 115 1.35 5.70 1.31
N LEU A 116 0.12 6.05 1.70
CA LEU A 116 -1.03 5.14 1.64
C LEU A 116 -2.06 5.68 0.65
N VAL A 117 -2.45 4.87 -0.32
CA VAL A 117 -3.34 5.27 -1.41
C VAL A 117 -4.64 4.50 -1.32
N CYS A 118 -5.76 5.19 -1.19
CA CYS A 118 -7.12 4.62 -1.10
C CYS A 118 -7.92 5.07 -2.32
N PRO A 119 -7.90 4.32 -3.45
CA PRO A 119 -8.69 4.66 -4.63
C PRO A 119 -10.18 4.33 -4.46
N ASN A 120 -11.05 5.12 -5.09
CA ASN A 120 -12.46 4.79 -5.22
C ASN A 120 -12.68 3.89 -6.43
N ALA A 121 -13.08 2.65 -6.17
CA ALA A 121 -13.44 1.66 -7.17
C ALA A 121 -14.92 1.23 -7.08
N ASN A 122 -15.75 2.07 -6.45
CA ASN A 122 -17.20 1.91 -6.39
C ASN A 122 -17.81 2.07 -7.79
N ASN A 123 -18.91 1.38 -8.05
CA ASN A 123 -19.72 1.49 -9.26
C ASN A 123 -21.21 1.36 -8.90
N ALA A 124 -22.10 1.43 -9.89
CA ALA A 124 -23.55 1.33 -9.66
C ALA A 124 -24.01 0.00 -9.02
N LEU A 125 -23.16 -1.04 -9.01
CA LEU A 125 -23.42 -2.32 -8.35
C LEU A 125 -22.90 -2.39 -6.92
N GLY A 126 -22.24 -1.34 -6.42
CA GLY A 126 -21.65 -1.29 -5.09
C GLY A 126 -20.14 -1.60 -5.05
N GLY A 127 -19.51 -2.00 -6.16
CA GLY A 127 -18.07 -2.25 -6.19
C GLY A 127 -17.60 -2.96 -7.45
N SER A 128 -16.38 -2.64 -7.89
CA SER A 128 -15.76 -3.23 -9.09
C SER A 128 -14.89 -4.48 -8.83
N PHE A 129 -14.55 -4.72 -7.56
CA PHE A 129 -13.49 -5.66 -7.16
C PHE A 129 -12.15 -5.41 -7.88
N TYR A 130 -11.94 -4.20 -8.41
CA TYR A 130 -10.76 -3.84 -9.20
C TYR A 130 -10.56 -4.74 -10.43
N THR A 131 -11.66 -5.28 -10.96
CA THR A 131 -11.63 -6.19 -12.11
C THR A 131 -12.08 -5.48 -13.39
N ASN A 132 -11.56 -5.94 -14.52
CA ASN A 132 -12.07 -5.57 -15.83
C ASN A 132 -13.28 -6.44 -16.20
N SER A 133 -14.36 -5.82 -16.65
CA SER A 133 -15.50 -6.52 -17.26
C SER A 133 -15.77 -6.05 -18.69
N ILE A 134 -15.64 -6.99 -19.62
CA ILE A 134 -15.90 -6.81 -21.06
C ILE A 134 -17.36 -6.52 -21.37
N ASP A 135 -18.26 -6.75 -20.42
CA ASP A 135 -19.71 -6.66 -20.59
C ASP A 135 -20.22 -5.21 -20.59
N THR A 136 -19.30 -4.25 -20.49
CA THR A 136 -19.54 -2.82 -20.62
C THR A 136 -19.44 -2.30 -22.05
N ASN A 137 -19.06 -3.14 -23.03
CA ASN A 137 -18.98 -2.71 -24.44
C ASN A 137 -20.38 -2.72 -25.08
N PRO A 138 -21.00 -1.55 -25.34
CA PRO A 138 -22.33 -1.48 -25.95
C PRO A 138 -22.38 -2.06 -27.37
N LYS A 139 -21.22 -2.24 -28.04
CA LYS A 139 -21.13 -2.86 -29.36
C LYS A 139 -21.18 -4.40 -29.32
N ARG A 140 -20.82 -5.04 -28.19
CA ARG A 140 -20.86 -6.52 -28.06
C ARG A 140 -22.17 -7.01 -27.47
N ASN A 141 -22.81 -6.23 -26.60
CA ASN A 141 -24.11 -6.57 -26.04
C ASN A 141 -24.97 -5.30 -25.87
N PRO A 142 -25.76 -4.95 -26.90
CA PRO A 142 -26.58 -3.72 -26.92
C PRO A 142 -27.71 -3.72 -25.87
N THR A 143 -28.04 -4.89 -25.31
CA THR A 143 -29.12 -5.04 -24.31
C THR A 143 -28.63 -4.88 -22.87
N LEU A 144 -27.31 -4.88 -22.65
CA LEU A 144 -26.78 -4.62 -21.32
C LEU A 144 -26.82 -3.13 -21.04
N ASN A 145 -27.43 -2.82 -19.89
CA ASN A 145 -27.31 -1.49 -19.32
C ASN A 145 -25.82 -1.18 -19.13
N PRO A 146 -25.28 -0.11 -19.75
CA PRO A 146 -23.86 0.27 -19.61
C PRO A 146 -23.43 0.44 -18.15
N LYS A 147 -24.39 0.67 -17.24
CA LYS A 147 -24.21 0.78 -15.79
C LYS A 147 -24.11 -0.56 -15.06
N MET A 148 -24.29 -1.68 -15.75
CA MET A 148 -24.43 -3.03 -15.15
C MET A 148 -23.20 -3.92 -15.40
N GLY A 149 -22.21 -3.46 -16.16
CA GLY A 149 -20.90 -4.10 -16.21
C GLY A 149 -19.95 -3.48 -15.18
N PHE A 150 -18.97 -4.26 -14.72
CA PHE A 150 -18.05 -3.81 -13.67
C PHE A 150 -17.12 -2.67 -14.09
N GLY A 151 -17.03 -2.28 -15.36
CA GLY A 151 -16.06 -1.30 -15.89
C GLY A 151 -14.67 -1.89 -16.10
N PHE A 152 -13.73 -1.11 -16.64
CA PHE A 152 -12.32 -1.52 -16.74
C PHE A 152 -11.53 -1.03 -15.53
N TYR A 153 -11.89 -1.48 -14.32
CA TYR A 153 -11.31 -0.94 -13.07
C TYR A 153 -9.88 -1.41 -12.81
N GLU A 154 -9.48 -2.56 -13.35
CA GLU A 154 -8.07 -2.98 -13.30
C GLU A 154 -7.21 -2.03 -14.13
N TYR A 155 -7.71 -1.58 -15.30
CA TYR A 155 -7.01 -0.60 -16.13
C TYR A 155 -7.02 0.79 -15.52
N TYR A 156 -8.16 1.25 -14.98
CA TYR A 156 -8.19 2.48 -14.19
C TYR A 156 -7.11 2.45 -13.10
N PHE A 157 -7.00 1.35 -12.35
CA PHE A 157 -6.00 1.23 -11.30
C PHE A 157 -4.56 1.24 -11.83
N ILE A 158 -4.23 0.34 -12.77
CA ILE A 158 -2.85 0.15 -13.24
C ILE A 158 -2.37 1.27 -14.16
N LYS A 159 -3.27 1.86 -14.95
CA LYS A 159 -2.93 2.82 -16.01
C LYS A 159 -3.21 4.27 -15.64
N GLU A 160 -4.03 4.53 -14.63
CA GLU A 160 -4.36 5.91 -14.22
C GLU A 160 -4.05 6.16 -12.74
N VAL A 161 -4.43 5.28 -11.80
CA VAL A 161 -4.12 5.50 -10.37
C VAL A 161 -2.62 5.38 -10.11
N ILE A 162 -2.00 4.23 -10.41
CA ILE A 162 -0.58 4.01 -10.11
C ILE A 162 0.33 5.07 -10.75
N PRO A 163 0.14 5.50 -12.02
CA PRO A 163 1.00 6.51 -12.62
C PRO A 163 0.75 7.95 -12.15
N THR A 164 -0.36 8.22 -11.45
CA THR A 164 -0.70 9.55 -10.92
C THR A 164 -0.04 9.80 -9.56
N ILE A 165 0.26 8.73 -8.81
CA ILE A 165 0.91 8.78 -7.49
C ILE A 165 2.41 8.66 -7.64
#